data_AF-A0A941NH64-F1
#
_entry.id   AF-A0A941NH64-F1
#
_cell.length_a   1.000
_cell.length_b   1.000
_cell.length_c   1.000
_cell.angle_alpha   90.00
_cell.angle_beta   90.00
_cell.angle_gamma   90.00
#
_symmetry.space_group_name_H-M   'P 1'
#
loop_
_entity.id
_entity.type
_entity.pdbx_description
1 polymer ?
#
loop_
_entity_poly.entity_id
_entity_poly.type
_entity_poly.pdbx_seq_one_letter_code
_entity_poly.pdbx_strand_id
1 'polypeptide(L)'
;MRRAFIPGLALVLAVVPAVAAQTPQARRDGAHDFDWEIGTWNTHLKRLLHPLTGSKQWGEYDGTSVVRKVWDGRANLVELTVHGAEGTFVGLNLRLYNPVAHQWSLNFARSDIGVFSQPTIGEFKNGRGEFYDQESLNGRAIFVRFVITRITANQYRFEQAFSDDGGKSWEVNWIATDTRVPGKP
;
A
#
# COMPACT_ATOMS: atom_id res chain seq x y z
N MET A 1 -75.80 46.99 19.57
CA MET A 1 -75.24 46.64 18.25
C MET A 1 -73.88 46.01 18.44
N ARG A 2 -73.69 44.76 17.98
CA ARG A 2 -72.47 43.95 18.14
C ARG A 2 -71.39 44.41 17.14
N ARG A 3 -70.14 44.53 17.56
CA ARG A 3 -68.96 44.53 16.66
C ARG A 3 -68.03 43.41 17.10
N ALA A 4 -67.84 42.43 16.21
CA ALA A 4 -66.93 41.31 16.39
C ALA A 4 -65.52 41.70 15.92
N PHE A 5 -64.51 41.39 16.72
CA PHE A 5 -63.09 41.46 16.36
C PHE A 5 -62.62 40.04 16.02
N ILE A 6 -62.06 39.85 14.82
CA ILE A 6 -61.41 38.60 14.39
C ILE A 6 -59.90 38.84 14.47
N PRO A 7 -59.14 38.10 15.29
CA PRO A 7 -57.68 38.18 15.23
C PRO A 7 -57.16 37.34 14.05
N GLY A 8 -56.31 37.95 13.23
CA GLY A 8 -55.66 37.31 12.09
C GLY A 8 -54.65 36.26 12.52
N LEU A 9 -54.73 35.08 11.90
CA LEU A 9 -53.77 33.99 12.05
C LEU A 9 -52.54 34.28 11.17
N ALA A 10 -51.39 34.55 11.77
CA ALA A 10 -50.12 34.65 11.04
C ALA A 10 -49.55 33.26 10.81
N LEU A 11 -49.46 32.84 9.54
CA LEU A 11 -48.84 31.59 9.12
C LEU A 11 -47.31 31.79 9.06
N VAL A 12 -46.57 31.19 9.99
CA VAL A 12 -45.10 31.15 9.94
C VAL A 12 -44.68 29.95 9.10
N LEU A 13 -44.19 30.19 7.89
CA LEU A 13 -43.56 29.18 7.04
C LEU A 13 -42.13 28.92 7.53
N ALA A 14 -41.92 27.79 8.20
CA ALA A 14 -40.58 27.29 8.51
C ALA A 14 -39.93 26.73 7.24
N VAL A 15 -38.90 27.41 6.73
CA VAL A 15 -38.07 26.89 5.64
C VAL A 15 -37.04 25.94 6.25
N VAL A 16 -37.21 24.65 6.02
CA VAL A 16 -36.21 23.64 6.40
C VAL A 16 -35.19 23.55 5.26
N PRO A 17 -33.89 23.78 5.49
CA PRO A 17 -32.90 23.66 4.43
C PRO A 17 -32.81 22.18 4.01
N ALA A 18 -33.00 21.93 2.72
CA ALA A 18 -32.78 20.62 2.14
C ALA A 18 -31.29 20.28 2.21
N VAL A 19 -30.93 19.29 3.02
CA VAL A 19 -29.59 18.73 3.02
C VAL A 19 -29.42 17.98 1.70
N ALA A 20 -28.61 18.53 0.80
CA ALA A 20 -28.30 17.86 -0.45
C ALA A 20 -27.62 16.52 -0.12
N ALA A 21 -28.26 15.41 -0.51
CA ALA A 21 -27.66 14.09 -0.40
C ALA A 21 -26.41 14.07 -1.27
N GLN A 22 -25.24 13.93 -0.66
CA GLN A 22 -24.00 13.72 -1.38
C GLN A 22 -24.11 12.38 -2.11
N THR A 23 -24.05 12.42 -3.44
CA THR A 23 -23.99 11.21 -4.27
C THR A 23 -22.82 10.35 -3.76
N PRO A 24 -23.03 9.06 -3.45
CA PRO A 24 -21.92 8.18 -3.08
C PRO A 24 -20.87 8.26 -4.18
N GLN A 25 -19.68 8.74 -3.84
CA GLN A 25 -18.58 8.81 -4.78
C GLN A 25 -18.32 7.38 -5.26
N ALA A 26 -18.43 7.15 -6.57
CA ALA A 26 -18.19 5.85 -7.16
C ALA A 26 -16.82 5.35 -6.66
N ARG A 27 -16.80 4.15 -6.08
CA ARG A 27 -15.56 3.54 -5.58
C ARG A 27 -14.57 3.48 -6.74
N ARG A 28 -13.38 4.04 -6.56
CA ARG A 28 -12.31 3.95 -7.56
C ARG A 28 -12.06 2.47 -7.83
N ASP A 29 -11.92 2.10 -9.11
CA ASP A 29 -11.54 0.75 -9.54
C ASP A 29 -10.22 0.37 -8.83
N GLY A 30 -9.10 0.99 -9.20
CA GLY A 30 -7.81 0.73 -8.54
C GLY A 30 -6.99 -0.37 -9.20
N ALA A 31 -7.52 -1.01 -10.25
CA ALA A 31 -6.81 -2.00 -11.06
C ALA A 31 -5.50 -1.49 -11.71
N HIS A 32 -5.30 -0.17 -11.81
CA HIS A 32 -4.13 0.44 -12.45
C HIS A 32 -3.23 1.19 -11.46
N ASP A 33 -3.37 0.90 -10.17
CA ASP A 33 -2.67 1.64 -9.12
C ASP A 33 -1.14 1.50 -9.14
N PHE A 34 -0.64 0.48 -9.82
CA PHE A 34 0.78 0.20 -10.00
C PHE A 34 1.32 0.55 -11.39
N ASP A 35 0.50 1.08 -12.31
CA ASP A 35 0.94 1.32 -13.71
C ASP A 35 2.14 2.28 -13.80
N TRP A 36 2.29 3.19 -12.84
CA TRP A 36 3.43 4.11 -12.76
C TRP A 36 4.75 3.43 -12.34
N GLU A 37 4.69 2.23 -11.75
CA GLU A 37 5.85 1.46 -11.27
C GLU A 37 6.41 0.54 -12.37
N ILE A 38 5.66 0.29 -13.46
CA ILE A 38 6.13 -0.56 -14.56
C ILE A 38 7.44 0.00 -15.14
N GLY A 39 8.45 -0.85 -15.25
CA GLY A 39 9.79 -0.47 -15.68
C GLY A 39 10.93 -1.18 -14.96
N THR A 40 12.14 -0.81 -15.36
CA THR A 40 13.39 -1.16 -14.68
C THR A 40 13.85 -0.01 -13.76
N TRP A 41 14.29 -0.36 -12.55
CA TRP A 41 14.67 0.57 -11.49
C TRP A 41 15.98 0.16 -10.84
N ASN A 42 16.83 1.15 -10.52
CA ASN A 42 17.95 0.95 -9.59
C ASN A 42 17.40 1.02 -8.16
N THR A 43 17.69 0.00 -7.36
CA THR A 43 17.19 -0.12 -5.99
C THR A 43 18.35 0.06 -5.01
N HIS A 44 18.20 1.00 -4.08
CA HIS A 44 19.03 1.07 -2.87
C HIS A 44 18.20 0.60 -1.68
N LEU A 45 18.67 -0.44 -1.01
CA LEU A 45 17.94 -1.15 0.04
C LEU A 45 18.69 -1.08 1.38
N LYS A 46 17.96 -0.75 2.44
CA LYS A 46 18.35 -1.01 3.83
C LYS A 46 17.44 -2.06 4.45
N ARG A 47 18.01 -3.12 5.03
CA ARG A 47 17.28 -4.17 5.77
C ARG A 47 17.78 -4.29 7.20
N LEU A 48 16.88 -4.21 8.19
CA LEU A 48 17.22 -4.45 9.59
C LEU A 48 17.46 -5.95 9.79
N LEU A 49 18.62 -6.33 10.31
CA LEU A 49 19.04 -7.74 10.35
C LEU A 49 18.34 -8.54 11.45
N HIS A 50 17.96 -7.88 12.54
CA HIS A 50 17.36 -8.52 13.71
C HIS A 50 16.11 -7.74 14.17
N PRO A 51 15.02 -7.77 13.38
CA PRO A 51 13.79 -7.05 13.73
C PRO A 51 13.15 -7.60 15.01
N LEU A 52 12.49 -6.71 15.77
CA LEU A 52 11.81 -6.97 17.03
C LEU A 52 12.72 -7.51 18.14
N THR A 53 14.00 -7.11 18.09
CA THR A 53 15.01 -7.43 19.13
C THR A 53 15.63 -6.20 19.78
N GLY A 54 15.27 -4.99 19.34
CA GLY A 54 15.92 -3.73 19.73
C GLY A 54 17.25 -3.45 19.02
N SER A 55 17.66 -4.32 18.08
CA SER A 55 18.84 -4.10 17.25
C SER A 55 18.69 -2.86 16.36
N LYS A 56 19.82 -2.23 16.05
CA LYS A 56 19.93 -1.12 15.09
C LYS A 56 20.88 -1.45 13.93
N GLN A 57 21.18 -2.74 13.74
CA GLN A 57 22.08 -3.20 12.70
C GLN A 57 21.35 -3.35 11.37
N TRP A 58 21.73 -2.50 10.41
CA TRP A 58 21.19 -2.49 9.06
C TRP A 58 22.21 -3.09 8.09
N GLY A 59 21.77 -4.02 7.27
CA GLY A 59 22.45 -4.37 6.03
C GLY A 59 22.05 -3.40 4.93
N GLU A 60 23.01 -3.05 4.07
CA GLU A 60 22.79 -2.24 2.88
C GLU A 60 23.05 -3.06 1.63
N TYR A 61 22.21 -2.85 0.61
CA TYR A 61 22.25 -3.58 -0.64
C TYR A 61 21.91 -2.65 -1.81
N ASP A 62 22.52 -2.92 -2.96
CA ASP A 62 22.22 -2.23 -4.21
C ASP A 62 21.91 -3.24 -5.32
N GLY A 63 21.04 -2.86 -6.25
CA GLY A 63 20.72 -3.69 -7.39
C GLY A 63 19.57 -3.17 -8.23
N THR A 64 18.73 -4.07 -8.71
CA THR A 64 17.70 -3.76 -9.68
C THR A 64 16.36 -4.38 -9.30
N SER A 65 15.30 -3.58 -9.46
CA SER A 65 13.91 -4.00 -9.46
C SER A 65 13.36 -3.89 -10.88
N VAL A 66 12.75 -4.97 -11.38
CA VAL A 66 12.07 -4.99 -12.68
C VAL A 66 10.60 -5.29 -12.44
N VAL A 67 9.73 -4.41 -12.89
CA VAL A 67 8.28 -4.54 -12.72
C VAL A 67 7.61 -4.70 -14.08
N ARG A 68 7.01 -5.87 -14.30
CA ARG A 68 6.37 -6.24 -15.58
C ARG A 68 4.86 -6.33 -15.46
N LYS A 69 4.16 -5.78 -16.45
CA LYS A 69 2.70 -5.81 -16.53
C LYS A 69 2.19 -7.22 -16.83
N VAL A 70 1.10 -7.63 -16.20
CA VAL A 70 0.40 -8.89 -16.45
C VAL A 70 -1.11 -8.60 -16.62
N TRP A 71 -1.76 -9.26 -17.57
CA TRP A 71 -3.20 -9.09 -17.88
C TRP A 71 -3.63 -7.61 -18.02
N ASP A 72 -2.82 -6.85 -18.75
CA ASP A 72 -3.00 -5.41 -18.99
C ASP A 72 -3.07 -4.54 -17.71
N GLY A 73 -2.36 -4.93 -16.66
CA GLY A 73 -2.23 -4.13 -15.43
C GLY A 73 -3.07 -4.62 -14.29
N ARG A 74 -4.03 -5.53 -14.54
CA ARG A 74 -4.78 -6.22 -13.46
C ARG A 74 -3.92 -7.16 -12.62
N ALA A 75 -2.67 -7.38 -13.05
CA ALA A 75 -1.61 -7.96 -12.26
C ALA A 75 -0.25 -7.35 -12.67
N ASN A 76 0.75 -7.49 -11.81
CA ASN A 76 2.15 -7.23 -12.18
C ASN A 76 3.09 -8.17 -11.44
N LEU A 77 4.26 -8.40 -12.02
CA LEU A 77 5.34 -9.17 -11.42
C LEU A 77 6.52 -8.24 -11.15
N VAL A 78 6.93 -8.16 -9.90
CA VAL A 78 8.21 -7.56 -9.49
C VAL A 78 9.25 -8.66 -9.40
N GLU A 79 10.44 -8.42 -9.93
CA GLU A 79 11.64 -9.19 -9.63
C GLU A 79 12.69 -8.24 -9.05
N LEU A 80 13.26 -8.61 -7.90
CA LEU A 80 14.27 -7.85 -7.19
C LEU A 80 15.54 -8.70 -7.10
N THR A 81 16.67 -8.15 -7.54
CA THR A 81 18.01 -8.69 -7.29
C THR A 81 18.87 -7.60 -6.69
N VAL A 82 19.36 -7.79 -5.47
CA VAL A 82 20.24 -6.82 -4.79
C VAL A 82 21.40 -7.53 -4.09
N HIS A 83 22.53 -6.86 -4.00
CA HIS A 83 23.78 -7.38 -3.45
C HIS A 83 24.26 -6.48 -2.31
N GLY A 84 24.73 -7.10 -1.23
CA GLY A 84 25.28 -6.39 -0.07
C GLY A 84 26.29 -7.24 0.69
N ALA A 85 26.83 -6.71 1.78
CA ALA A 85 27.81 -7.40 2.62
C ALA A 85 27.28 -8.71 3.23
N GLU A 86 25.97 -8.76 3.48
CA GLU A 86 25.26 -9.93 4.01
C GLU A 86 24.89 -10.96 2.92
N GLY A 87 25.31 -10.72 1.68
CA GLY A 87 25.06 -11.58 0.53
C GLY A 87 24.07 -11.01 -0.49
N THR A 88 23.62 -11.88 -1.39
CA THR A 88 22.67 -11.55 -2.46
C THR A 88 21.24 -11.90 -2.03
N PHE A 89 20.31 -10.99 -2.29
CA PHE A 89 18.88 -11.23 -2.16
C PHE A 89 18.24 -11.26 -3.54
N VAL A 90 17.53 -12.35 -3.84
CA VAL A 90 16.72 -12.49 -5.05
C VAL A 90 15.30 -12.86 -4.64
N GLY A 91 14.34 -12.03 -5.04
CA GLY A 91 12.94 -12.24 -4.72
C GLY A 91 12.02 -11.78 -5.85
N LEU A 92 10.77 -12.23 -5.78
CA LEU A 92 9.70 -11.77 -6.66
C LEU A 92 8.45 -11.42 -5.87
N ASN A 93 7.61 -10.58 -6.44
CA ASN A 93 6.28 -10.29 -5.91
C ASN A 93 5.25 -10.31 -7.03
N LEU A 94 4.36 -11.30 -7.01
CA LEU A 94 3.21 -11.35 -7.91
C LEU A 94 2.05 -10.59 -7.26
N ARG A 95 1.70 -9.46 -7.86
CA ARG A 95 0.61 -8.60 -7.38
C ARG A 95 -0.64 -8.84 -8.21
N LEU A 96 -1.75 -9.16 -7.55
CA LEU A 96 -3.03 -9.46 -8.18
C LEU A 96 -4.10 -8.49 -7.69
N TYR A 97 -4.87 -7.91 -8.59
CA TYR A 97 -6.00 -7.06 -8.25
C TYR A 97 -7.30 -7.86 -8.18
N ASN A 98 -8.05 -7.70 -7.08
CA ASN A 98 -9.38 -8.27 -6.89
C ASN A 98 -10.45 -7.20 -7.19
N PRO A 99 -11.20 -7.31 -8.30
CA PRO A 99 -12.19 -6.31 -8.70
C PRO A 99 -13.46 -6.31 -7.84
N VAL A 100 -13.72 -7.37 -7.06
CA VAL A 100 -14.87 -7.42 -6.14
C VAL A 100 -14.53 -6.71 -4.83
N ALA A 101 -13.34 -6.98 -4.28
CA ALA A 101 -12.88 -6.36 -3.04
C ALA A 101 -12.32 -4.94 -3.26
N HIS A 102 -11.94 -4.60 -4.49
CA HIS A 102 -11.13 -3.44 -4.88
C HIS A 102 -9.81 -3.35 -4.10
N GLN A 103 -9.13 -4.48 -3.98
CA GLN A 103 -7.88 -4.60 -3.23
C GLN A 103 -6.85 -5.38 -4.03
N TRP A 104 -5.60 -5.13 -3.73
CA TRP A 104 -4.47 -5.90 -4.23
C TRP A 104 -4.01 -6.91 -3.19
N SER A 105 -3.60 -8.08 -3.66
CA SER A 105 -2.80 -9.04 -2.91
C SER A 105 -1.36 -9.04 -3.44
N LEU A 106 -0.38 -8.92 -2.56
CA LEU A 106 1.04 -8.94 -2.88
C LEU A 106 1.65 -10.27 -2.42
N ASN A 107 1.95 -11.16 -3.37
CA ASN A 107 2.39 -12.52 -3.10
C ASN A 107 3.91 -12.59 -3.28
N PHE A 108 4.65 -12.50 -2.18
CA PHE A 108 6.11 -12.45 -2.20
C PHE A 108 6.73 -13.86 -2.12
N ALA A 109 7.82 -14.10 -2.85
CA ALA A 109 8.61 -15.31 -2.77
C ALA A 109 10.11 -15.01 -2.91
N ARG A 110 10.95 -15.81 -2.24
CA ARG A 110 12.41 -15.77 -2.42
C ARG A 110 12.87 -16.94 -3.28
N SER A 111 13.92 -16.72 -4.07
CA SER A 111 14.46 -17.76 -4.96
C SER A 111 15.08 -18.94 -4.23
N ASP A 112 15.57 -18.72 -3.01
CA ASP A 112 16.25 -19.74 -2.18
C ASP A 112 15.28 -20.61 -1.36
N ILE A 113 14.02 -20.18 -1.23
CA ILE A 113 12.96 -20.96 -0.56
C ILE A 113 11.98 -21.56 -1.60
N GLY A 114 11.62 -20.80 -2.63
CA GLY A 114 10.75 -21.29 -3.71
C GLY A 114 9.27 -21.44 -3.34
N VAL A 115 8.79 -20.72 -2.32
CA VAL A 115 7.37 -20.71 -1.90
C VAL A 115 6.86 -19.29 -1.73
N PHE A 116 5.55 -19.10 -1.96
CA PHE A 116 4.89 -17.84 -1.62
C PHE A 116 4.69 -17.71 -0.11
N SER A 117 4.99 -16.53 0.41
CA SER A 117 4.64 -16.07 1.76
C SER A 117 3.14 -15.78 1.86
N GLN A 118 2.68 -15.43 3.07
CA GLN A 118 1.33 -14.92 3.23
C GLN A 118 1.16 -13.64 2.41
N PRO A 119 0.05 -13.47 1.68
CA PRO A 119 -0.14 -12.28 0.88
C PRO A 119 -0.51 -11.10 1.77
N THR A 120 0.21 -9.98 1.62
CA THR A 120 -0.25 -8.70 2.15
C THR A 120 -1.41 -8.17 1.30
N ILE A 121 -2.50 -7.75 1.94
CA ILE A 121 -3.72 -7.27 1.29
C ILE A 121 -3.93 -5.79 1.57
N GLY A 122 -4.31 -5.02 0.56
CA GLY A 122 -4.46 -3.58 0.70
C GLY A 122 -4.90 -2.84 -0.54
N GLU A 123 -4.85 -1.52 -0.47
CA GLU A 123 -5.28 -0.63 -1.54
C GLU A 123 -4.49 0.69 -1.49
N PHE A 124 -4.51 1.44 -2.60
CA PHE A 124 -3.98 2.80 -2.60
C PHE A 124 -5.03 3.81 -2.18
N LYS A 125 -4.64 4.73 -1.30
CA LYS A 125 -5.39 5.93 -0.93
C LYS A 125 -4.50 7.14 -1.11
N ASN A 126 -4.95 8.12 -1.89
CA ASN A 126 -4.24 9.40 -2.10
C ASN A 126 -2.76 9.22 -2.51
N GLY A 127 -2.47 8.24 -3.39
CA GLY A 127 -1.11 7.97 -3.90
C GLY A 127 -0.22 7.14 -2.97
N ARG A 128 -0.73 6.71 -1.82
CA ARG A 128 -0.04 5.84 -0.86
C ARG A 128 -0.73 4.48 -0.79
N GLY A 129 0.01 3.42 -1.10
CA GLY A 129 -0.43 2.03 -0.95
C GLY A 129 -0.08 1.53 0.44
N GLU A 130 -1.05 0.96 1.15
CA GLU A 130 -0.82 0.26 2.41
C GLU A 130 -1.42 -1.14 2.35
N PHE A 131 -0.62 -2.14 2.70
CA PHE A 131 -0.97 -3.55 2.64
C PHE A 131 -0.58 -4.25 3.93
N TYR A 132 -1.40 -5.20 4.36
CA TYR A 132 -1.30 -5.82 5.68
C TYR A 132 -1.49 -7.33 5.61
N ASP A 133 -0.79 -8.05 6.47
CA ASP A 133 -1.08 -9.44 6.80
C ASP A 133 -0.74 -9.74 8.27
N GLN A 134 -0.77 -11.03 8.62
CA GLN A 134 -0.27 -11.55 9.88
C GLN A 134 0.63 -12.76 9.59
N GLU A 135 1.78 -12.79 10.24
CA GLU A 135 2.78 -13.84 10.10
C GLU A 135 3.29 -14.32 11.47
N SER A 136 4.04 -15.43 11.48
CA SER A 136 4.76 -15.89 12.67
C SER A 136 6.24 -15.58 12.54
N LEU A 137 6.79 -14.85 13.50
CA LEU A 137 8.22 -14.59 13.63
C LEU A 137 8.72 -15.18 14.94
N ASN A 138 9.62 -16.18 14.86
CA ASN A 138 10.17 -16.89 16.02
C ASN A 138 9.07 -17.44 16.96
N GLY A 139 7.99 -17.97 16.38
CA GLY A 139 6.86 -18.55 17.12
C GLY A 139 5.87 -17.52 17.70
N ARG A 140 6.05 -16.22 17.42
CA ARG A 140 5.13 -15.16 17.84
C ARG A 140 4.36 -14.61 16.65
N ALA A 141 3.05 -14.44 16.81
CA ALA A 141 2.25 -13.75 15.82
C ALA A 141 2.65 -12.27 15.75
N ILE A 142 2.87 -11.76 14.54
CA ILE A 142 3.18 -10.37 14.26
C ILE A 142 2.26 -9.84 13.16
N PHE A 143 2.05 -8.53 13.15
CA PHE A 143 1.51 -7.83 11.99
C PHE A 143 2.64 -7.37 11.08
N VAL A 144 2.46 -7.52 9.78
CA VAL A 144 3.33 -6.92 8.77
C VAL A 144 2.56 -5.82 8.05
N ARG A 145 3.25 -4.72 7.77
CA ARG A 145 2.73 -3.62 6.94
C ARG A 145 3.71 -3.31 5.83
N PHE A 146 3.21 -3.28 4.62
CA PHE A 146 3.88 -2.72 3.46
C PHE A 146 3.34 -1.34 3.16
N VAL A 147 4.25 -0.44 2.82
CA VAL A 147 3.95 0.92 2.39
C VAL A 147 4.64 1.16 1.06
N ILE A 148 3.88 1.52 0.03
CA ILE A 148 4.42 1.87 -1.29
C ILE A 148 3.99 3.29 -1.63
N THR A 149 4.96 4.17 -1.84
CA THR A 149 4.70 5.59 -2.11
C THR A 149 5.53 6.07 -3.29
N ARG A 150 4.87 6.66 -4.29
CA ARG A 150 5.53 7.38 -5.37
C ARG A 150 6.04 8.73 -4.83
N ILE A 151 7.34 8.98 -4.94
CA ILE A 151 7.96 10.23 -4.48
C ILE A 151 7.98 11.24 -5.63
N THR A 152 8.43 10.82 -6.82
CA THR A 152 8.44 11.64 -8.04
C THR A 152 8.01 10.80 -9.25
N ALA A 153 8.08 11.38 -10.46
CA ALA A 153 7.84 10.62 -11.68
C ALA A 153 8.80 9.42 -11.84
N ASN A 154 10.03 9.56 -11.34
CA ASN A 154 11.14 8.63 -11.54
C ASN A 154 11.69 8.05 -10.24
N GLN A 155 10.95 8.20 -9.13
CA GLN A 155 11.35 7.65 -7.84
C GLN A 155 10.15 7.18 -7.02
N TYR A 156 10.27 6.02 -6.40
CA TYR A 156 9.33 5.53 -5.40
C TYR A 156 10.07 4.93 -4.21
N ARG A 157 9.32 4.68 -3.14
CA ARG A 157 9.82 4.02 -1.94
C ARG A 157 8.87 2.90 -1.53
N PHE A 158 9.48 1.78 -1.15
CA PHE A 158 8.84 0.66 -0.48
C PHE A 158 9.39 0.51 0.94
N GLU A 159 8.49 0.39 1.91
CA GLU A 159 8.84 0.15 3.32
C GLU A 159 8.08 -1.07 3.85
N GLN A 160 8.77 -1.91 4.62
CA GLN A 160 8.17 -2.96 5.44
C GLN A 160 8.34 -2.59 6.91
N ALA A 161 7.29 -2.79 7.70
CA ALA A 161 7.34 -2.68 9.14
C ALA A 161 6.67 -3.87 9.82
N PHE A 162 7.18 -4.25 10.99
CA PHE A 162 6.60 -5.27 11.86
C PHE A 162 6.02 -4.65 13.12
N SER A 163 5.00 -5.29 13.66
CA SER A 163 4.41 -4.96 14.95
C SER A 163 4.13 -6.24 15.74
N ASP A 164 4.55 -6.27 17.01
CA ASP A 164 4.30 -7.35 17.96
C ASP A 164 3.33 -6.95 19.09
N ASP A 165 2.72 -5.76 19.00
CA ASP A 165 1.83 -5.18 20.02
C ASP A 165 0.39 -4.95 19.51
N GLY A 166 0.03 -5.60 18.41
CA GLY A 166 -1.29 -5.50 17.82
C GLY A 166 -1.46 -4.28 16.90
N GLY A 167 -0.37 -3.80 16.30
CA GLY A 167 -0.38 -2.65 15.39
C GLY A 167 -0.36 -1.29 16.08
N LYS A 168 -0.10 -1.23 17.40
CA LYS A 168 -0.03 0.03 18.16
C LYS A 168 1.28 0.76 17.86
N SER A 169 2.38 0.01 17.73
CA SER A 169 3.67 0.50 17.27
C SER A 169 4.19 -0.33 16.10
N TRP A 170 5.08 0.27 15.30
CA TRP A 170 5.61 -0.33 14.08
C TRP A 170 7.11 -0.09 13.97
N GLU A 171 7.89 -1.16 13.84
CA GLU A 171 9.33 -1.10 13.59
C GLU A 171 9.60 -1.31 12.10
N VAL A 172 10.04 -0.25 11.42
CA VAL A 172 10.50 -0.34 10.02
C VAL A 172 11.75 -1.21 9.96
N ASN A 173 11.70 -2.26 9.15
CA ASN A 173 12.79 -3.22 9.00
C ASN A 173 13.24 -3.43 7.55
N TRP A 174 12.59 -2.76 6.59
CA TRP A 174 12.99 -2.73 5.19
C TRP A 174 12.70 -1.35 4.60
N ILE A 175 13.65 -0.77 3.91
CA ILE A 175 13.49 0.49 3.18
C ILE A 175 14.19 0.35 1.83
N ALA A 176 13.41 0.29 0.75
CA ALA A 176 13.91 0.34 -0.62
C ALA A 176 13.54 1.68 -1.25
N THR A 177 14.53 2.39 -1.78
CA THR A 177 14.31 3.57 -2.64
C THR A 177 14.73 3.21 -4.05
N ASP A 178 13.79 3.35 -4.97
CA ASP A 178 13.92 2.90 -6.35
C ASP A 178 13.94 4.10 -7.29
N THR A 179 14.95 4.18 -8.16
CA THR A 179 15.12 5.25 -9.14
C THR A 179 15.05 4.68 -10.55
N ARG A 180 14.21 5.27 -11.40
CA ARG A 180 13.92 4.76 -12.75
C ARG A 180 15.18 4.73 -13.61
N VAL A 181 15.41 3.64 -14.33
CA VAL A 181 16.46 3.55 -15.34
C VAL A 181 15.91 4.02 -16.69
N PRO A 182 16.40 5.13 -17.26
CA PRO A 182 15.89 5.62 -18.55
C PRO A 182 16.13 4.64 -19.69
N GLY A 183 15.17 4.56 -20.62
CA GLY A 183 15.31 3.77 -21.86
C GLY A 183 15.29 2.25 -21.67
N LYS A 184 15.05 1.75 -20.46
CA LYS A 184 14.79 0.33 -20.21
C LYS A 184 13.30 0.09 -19.94
N PRO A 185 12.73 -0.97 -20.56
CA PRO A 185 11.33 -1.34 -20.32
C PRO A 185 11.08 -1.83 -18.89
#